data_AF-A0A932BRN0-F1
#
_entry.id   AF-A0A932BRN0-F1
#
_cell.length_a   1.000
_cell.length_b   1.000
_cell.length_c   1.000
_cell.angle_alpha   90.00
_cell.angle_beta   90.00
_cell.angle_gamma   90.00
#
_symmetry.space_group_name_H-M   'P 1'
#
loop_
_entity.id
_entity.type
_entity.pdbx_description
1 polymer ?
#
loop_
_entity_poly.entity_id
_entity_poly.type
_entity_poly.pdbx_seq_one_letter_code
_entity_poly.pdbx_strand_id
1 'polypeptide(L)' 'MSDDKHTKSEIHGCIMCGKLYQLYVVEDANGKFIDCKVMSGDGKCIPNQGRPLVVCKKHTDREIETAIARTYGNLQEDED' A
#
# COMPACT_ATOMS: atom_id res chain seq x y z
N MET A 1 -5.05 16.93 -23.64
CA MET A 1 -4.66 16.75 -22.23
C MET A 1 -5.36 15.47 -21.78
N SER A 2 -4.62 14.38 -21.64
CA SER A 2 -5.19 13.10 -21.18
C SER A 2 -4.21 12.49 -20.18
N ASP A 3 -4.13 13.11 -19.00
CA ASP A 3 -3.70 12.42 -17.80
C ASP A 3 -4.86 11.51 -17.36
N ASP A 4 -5.05 10.39 -18.06
CA ASP A 4 -6.08 9.42 -17.70
C ASP A 4 -5.57 8.61 -16.49
N LYS A 5 -5.85 9.15 -15.31
CA LYS A 5 -5.53 8.50 -14.03
C LYS A 5 -6.68 7.56 -13.69
N HIS A 6 -6.42 6.27 -13.75
CA HIS A 6 -7.40 5.26 -13.38
C HIS A 6 -7.37 5.06 -11.87
N THR A 7 -8.51 5.28 -11.22
CA THR A 7 -8.65 5.00 -9.79
C THR A 7 -9.48 3.74 -9.61
N LYS A 8 -8.88 2.71 -9.00
CA LYS A 8 -9.51 1.41 -8.74
C LYS A 8 -9.70 1.22 -7.25
N SER A 9 -10.87 0.74 -6.84
CA SER A 9 -11.10 0.32 -5.44
C SER A 9 -10.61 -1.11 -5.24
N GLU A 10 -9.73 -1.32 -4.27
CA GLU A 10 -9.26 -2.64 -3.84
C GLU A 10 -9.49 -2.84 -2.34
N ILE A 11 -9.52 -4.10 -1.90
CA ILE A 11 -9.68 -4.47 -0.49
C ILE A 11 -8.43 -5.23 -0.07
N HIS A 12 -7.67 -4.65 0.86
CA HIS A 12 -6.44 -5.24 1.37
C HIS A 12 -6.54 -5.46 2.87
N GLY A 13 -5.96 -6.57 3.33
CA GLY A 13 -5.82 -6.87 4.75
C GLY A 13 -4.72 -6.03 5.39
N CYS A 14 -4.90 -5.72 6.67
CA CYS A 14 -3.84 -5.15 7.48
C CYS A 14 -2.69 -6.17 7.60
N ILE A 15 -1.48 -5.76 7.28
CA ILE A 15 -0.27 -6.60 7.35
C ILE A 15 -0.05 -7.23 8.74
N MET A 16 -0.55 -6.59 9.79
CA MET A 16 -0.36 -7.00 11.18
C MET A 16 -1.51 -7.88 11.69
N CYS A 17 -2.76 -7.39 11.59
CA CYS A 17 -3.91 -8.04 12.20
C CYS A 17 -4.87 -8.71 11.20
N GLY A 18 -4.58 -8.64 9.90
CA GLY A 18 -5.42 -9.21 8.84
C GLY A 18 -6.77 -8.52 8.63
N LYS A 19 -7.07 -7.44 9.38
CA LYS A 19 -8.32 -6.70 9.24
C LYS A 19 -8.45 -6.11 7.83
N LEU A 20 -9.57 -6.34 7.17
CA LEU A 20 -9.81 -5.86 5.82
C LEU A 20 -10.06 -4.35 5.80
N TYR A 21 -9.42 -3.68 4.86
CA TYR A 21 -9.54 -2.25 4.62
C TYR A 21 -9.76 -2.01 3.13
N GLN A 22 -10.72 -1.15 2.82
CA GLN A 22 -10.92 -0.68 1.46
C GLN A 22 -9.97 0.49 1.18
N LEU A 23 -9.24 0.42 0.07
CA LEU A 23 -8.40 1.49 -0.43
C LEU A 23 -8.69 1.76 -1.90
N TYR A 24 -8.30 2.95 -2.34
CA TYR A 24 -8.20 3.29 -3.74
C TYR A 24 -6.74 3.21 -4.15
N VAL A 25 -6.49 2.54 -5.26
CA VAL A 25 -5.22 2.51 -5.98
C VAL A 25 -5.38 3.42 -7.19
N VAL A 26 -4.50 4.39 -7.31
CA VAL A 26 -4.43 5.31 -8.44
C VAL A 26 -3.30 4.82 -9.33
N GLU A 27 -3.63 4.50 -10.57
CA GLU A 27 -2.72 4.02 -11.59
C GLU A 27 -2.68 5.00 -12.77
N ASP A 28 -1.54 5.07 -13.42
CA ASP A 28 -1.36 5.83 -14.67
C ASP A 28 -2.03 5.09 -15.84
N ALA A 29 -2.17 5.77 -16.98
CA ALA A 29 -2.68 5.17 -18.22
C ALA A 29 -1.88 3.92 -18.66
N ASN A 30 -0.63 3.80 -18.22
CA ASN A 30 0.24 2.65 -18.46
C ASN A 30 0.05 1.49 -17.45
N GLY A 31 -0.90 1.58 -16.52
CA GLY A 31 -1.08 0.63 -15.43
C GLY A 31 0.01 0.71 -14.36
N LYS A 32 0.73 1.83 -14.28
CA LYS A 32 1.77 2.05 -13.27
C LYS A 32 1.13 2.61 -12.00
N PHE A 33 1.42 2.01 -10.86
CA PHE A 33 1.02 2.55 -9.56
C PHE A 33 1.52 4.00 -9.38
N ILE A 34 0.61 4.93 -9.12
CA ILE A 34 0.88 6.34 -8.79
C ILE A 34 0.75 6.56 -7.30
N ASP A 35 -0.41 6.22 -6.73
CA ASP A 35 -0.75 6.53 -5.34
C ASP A 35 -1.77 5.55 -4.76
N CYS A 36 -1.91 5.52 -3.44
CA CYS A 36 -3.00 4.80 -2.79
C CYS A 36 -3.55 5.50 -1.55
N LYS A 37 -4.87 5.42 -1.38
CA LYS A 37 -5.59 6.05 -0.27
C LYS A 37 -6.55 5.07 0.39
N VAL A 38 -6.37 4.82 1.69
CA VAL A 38 -7.32 4.03 2.48
C VAL A 38 -8.57 4.86 2.73
N MET A 39 -9.75 4.27 2.51
CA MET A 39 -11.02 4.94 2.78
C MET A 39 -11.44 4.91 4.25
N SER A 40 -10.99 3.91 4.99
CA SER A 40 -11.23 3.84 6.43
C SER A 40 -10.27 4.77 7.18
N GLY A 41 -10.80 5.63 8.05
CA GLY A 41 -10.00 6.60 8.82
C GLY A 41 -8.95 6.00 9.77
N ASP A 42 -9.05 4.69 10.03
CA ASP A 42 -8.16 3.94 10.92
C ASP A 42 -7.03 3.20 10.19
N GLY A 43 -6.92 3.34 8.86
CA GLY A 43 -5.89 2.68 8.06
C GLY A 43 -4.94 3.68 7.38
N LYS A 44 -3.69 3.26 7.18
CA LYS A 44 -2.67 3.96 6.40
C LYS A 44 -2.26 3.05 5.25
N CYS A 45 -2.24 3.59 4.03
CA CYS A 45 -1.76 2.85 2.87
C CYS A 45 -0.24 2.96 2.83
N ILE A 46 0.43 1.86 2.51
CA ILE A 46 1.86 1.81 2.25
C ILE A 46 2.00 1.63 0.74
N PRO A 47 2.35 2.70 0.00
CA PRO A 47 2.56 2.60 -1.43
C PRO A 47 3.76 1.70 -1.71
N ASN A 48 3.56 0.68 -2.55
CA ASN A 48 4.64 -0.14 -3.08
C ASN A 48 4.32 -0.52 -4.52
N GLN A 49 5.34 -0.53 -5.38
CA GLN A 49 5.18 -0.59 -6.84
C GLN A 49 4.50 -1.86 -7.37
N GLY A 50 4.46 -2.95 -6.59
CA GLY A 50 3.82 -4.22 -7.03
C GLY A 50 2.65 -4.71 -6.18
N ARG A 51 2.53 -4.26 -4.92
CA ARG A 51 1.46 -4.67 -4.00
C ARG A 51 1.28 -3.62 -2.92
N PRO A 52 0.29 -2.71 -2.99
CA PRO A 52 0.03 -1.80 -1.88
C PRO A 52 -0.39 -2.59 -0.63
N LEU A 53 0.10 -2.20 0.54
CA LEU A 53 -0.29 -2.82 1.81
C LEU A 53 -1.05 -1.82 2.67
N VAL A 54 -1.87 -2.33 3.58
CA VAL A 54 -2.55 -1.50 4.56
C VAL A 54 -2.03 -1.82 5.94
N VAL A 55 -1.88 -0.79 6.75
CA VAL A 55 -1.61 -0.90 8.19
C VAL A 55 -2.67 -0.14 8.97
N CYS A 56 -3.13 -0.70 10.08
CA CYS A 56 -4.07 0.00 10.93
C CYS A 56 -3.35 0.86 11.96
N LYS A 57 -3.93 2.01 12.33
CA LYS A 57 -3.41 2.94 13.35
C LYS A 57 -3.34 2.35 14.77
N LYS A 58 -3.82 1.12 14.97
CA LYS A 58 -3.67 0.40 16.23
C LYS A 58 -2.25 -0.09 16.48
N HIS A 59 -1.43 -0.21 15.42
CA HIS A 59 -0.03 -0.59 15.53
C HIS A 59 0.86 0.63 15.49
N THR A 60 1.98 0.56 16.20
CA THR A 60 2.96 1.64 16.22
C THR A 60 3.73 1.68 14.90
N ASP A 61 4.21 2.87 14.50
CA ASP A 61 5.00 3.02 13.26
C ASP A 61 6.21 2.06 13.24
N ARG A 62 6.83 1.80 14.39
CA ARG A 62 7.95 0.85 14.51
C ARG A 62 7.58 -0.60 14.19
N GLU A 63 6.40 -1.06 14.63
CA GLU A 63 5.89 -2.39 14.28
C GLU A 63 5.53 -2.47 12.79
N ILE A 64 4.94 -1.38 12.28
CA ILE A 64 4.57 -1.23 10.87
C ILE A 64 5.81 -1.33 9.99
N GLU A 65 6.86 -0.57 10.28
CA GLU A 65 8.14 -0.61 9.56
C GLU A 65 8.76 -2.01 9.58
N THR A 66 8.74 -2.67 10.74
CA THR A 66 9.23 -4.05 10.88
C THR A 66 8.44 -5.03 10.01
N ALA A 67 7.12 -4.90 9.97
CA ALA A 67 6.26 -5.76 9.17
C ALA A 67 6.40 -5.50 7.66
N ILE A 68 6.53 -4.23 7.27
CA ILE A 68 6.85 -3.80 5.90
C ILE A 68 8.17 -4.43 5.47
N ALA A 69 9.23 -4.27 6.27
CA ALA A 69 10.55 -4.84 6.00
C ALA A 69 10.53 -6.38 5.90
N ARG A 70 9.71 -7.05 6.72
CA ARG A 70 9.51 -8.51 6.64
C ARG A 70 8.74 -8.95 5.40
N THR A 71 7.77 -8.16 4.95
CA THR A 71 6.83 -8.56 3.89
C THR A 71 7.36 -8.24 2.50
N TYR A 72 7.98 -7.07 2.34
CA TYR A 72 8.67 -6.73 1.10
C TYR A 72 10.09 -7.27 1.05
N GLY A 73 10.60 -7.80 2.16
CA GLY A 73 12.00 -8.11 2.28
C GLY A 73 12.82 -6.82 2.21
N ASN A 74 14.10 -6.94 2.54
CA ASN A 74 15.05 -5.87 2.43
C ASN A 74 15.01 -5.27 1.00
N LEU A 75 14.55 -4.02 0.82
CA LEU A 75 14.84 -3.21 -0.37
C LEU A 75 16.31 -2.71 -0.32
N GLN A 76 17.21 -3.61 0.07
CA GLN A 76 18.66 -3.55 -0.04
C GLN A 76 19.03 -4.99 -0.38
N GLU A 77 19.59 -5.39 -1.50
CA GLU A 77 20.17 -4.76 -2.68
C GLU A 77 20.07 -5.88 -3.72
N ASP A 78 19.57 -5.61 -4.92
CA ASP A 78 19.80 -6.49 -6.08
C ASP A 78 19.99 -5.55 -7.28
N GLU A 79 21.06 -4.75 -7.17
CA GLU A 79 21.79 -4.23 -8.33
C GLU A 79 23.10 -5.03 -8.37
N ASP A 80 23.10 -6.16 -9.09
CA ASP A 80 24.30 -6.87 -9.55
C ASP A 80 24.48 -6.63 -11.06
#